data_AF-A0A9D1XZ00-F1
#
_entry.id   AF-A0A9D1XZ00-F1
#
_cell.length_a   1.000
_cell.length_b   1.000
_cell.length_c   1.000
_cell.angle_alpha   90.00
_cell.angle_beta   90.00
_cell.angle_gamma   90.00
#
_symmetry.space_group_name_H-M   'P 1'
#
loop_
_entity.id
_entity.type
_entity.pdbx_description
1 polymer ?
#
loop_
_entity_poly.entity_id
_entity_poly.type
_entity_poly.pdbx_seq_one_letter_code
_entity_poly.pdbx_strand_id
1 'polypeptide(L)'
;MKLLLIVAAVAALIALIPYLRIFIKRLELYFRLRGYCRRKGFALQPTHTFWMFGSRRGRRCDFYIVSDFAVYSVKLWAMRSYHTELHFTEDGSYFVRGYIAFAAGLLSRIPVDSKRRRLHVCDFRPDFRDEWYIKPFYPVLLINPTCYEFRYNTNDGETVVGAGEMLHGMYIYTLSRLLGELDSIEQGMNWR
;
A
#
# COMPACT_ATOMS: atom_id res chain seq x y z
N MET A 1 -25.53 18.86 -29.33
CA MET A 1 -25.67 18.88 -27.85
C MET A 1 -25.75 17.49 -27.22
N LYS A 2 -26.66 16.59 -27.65
CA LYS A 2 -26.80 15.23 -27.08
C LYS A 2 -25.53 14.35 -27.18
N LEU A 3 -24.80 14.40 -28.31
CA LEU A 3 -23.57 13.64 -28.50
C LEU A 3 -22.46 14.05 -27.51
N LEU A 4 -22.29 15.36 -27.27
CA LEU A 4 -21.31 15.88 -26.30
C LEU A 4 -21.64 15.44 -24.87
N LEU A 5 -22.92 15.40 -24.50
CA LEU A 5 -23.35 14.90 -23.18
C LEU A 5 -23.05 13.42 -23.00
N ILE A 6 -23.29 12.60 -24.03
CA ILE A 6 -22.97 11.16 -24.00
C ILE A 6 -21.46 10.96 -23.87
N VAL A 7 -20.66 11.67 -24.66
CA VAL A 7 -19.18 11.59 -24.59
C VAL A 7 -18.68 12.02 -23.21
N ALA A 8 -19.21 13.11 -22.65
CA ALA A 8 -18.85 13.57 -21.31
C ALA A 8 -19.22 12.55 -20.23
N ALA A 9 -20.40 11.93 -20.33
CA ALA A 9 -20.83 10.89 -19.39
C ALA A 9 -19.94 9.64 -19.45
N VAL A 10 -19.57 9.19 -20.65
CA VAL A 10 -18.64 8.06 -20.84
C VAL A 10 -17.26 8.40 -20.28
N ALA A 11 -16.72 9.58 -20.58
CA ALA A 11 -15.43 10.02 -20.05
C ALA A 11 -15.43 10.09 -18.51
N ALA A 12 -16.52 10.60 -17.91
CA ALA A 12 -16.68 10.64 -16.46
C ALA A 12 -16.73 9.23 -15.84
N LEU A 13 -17.44 8.29 -16.47
CA LEU A 13 -17.51 6.90 -16.02
C LEU A 13 -16.12 6.24 -16.06
N ILE A 14 -15.37 6.41 -17.15
CA ILE A 14 -14.01 5.89 -17.28
C ILE A 14 -13.09 6.49 -16.20
N ALA A 15 -13.21 7.79 -15.93
CA ALA A 15 -12.44 8.45 -14.88
C ALA A 15 -12.76 7.95 -13.46
N LEU A 16 -13.97 7.41 -13.24
CA LEU A 16 -14.40 6.87 -11.94
C LEU A 16 -13.83 5.47 -11.65
N ILE A 17 -13.52 4.67 -12.68
CA ILE A 17 -13.02 3.29 -12.57
C ILE A 17 -11.88 3.13 -11.54
N PRO A 18 -10.79 3.92 -11.55
CA PRO A 18 -9.71 3.76 -10.57
C PRO A 18 -10.16 4.03 -9.13
N TYR A 19 -11.11 4.93 -8.92
CA TYR A 19 -11.65 5.23 -7.59
C TYR A 19 -12.54 4.09 -7.09
N LEU A 20 -13.40 3.55 -7.96
CA LEU A 20 -14.23 2.40 -7.64
C LEU A 20 -13.37 1.18 -7.29
N ARG A 21 -12.29 0.93 -8.03
CA ARG A 21 -11.34 -0.14 -7.71
C ARG A 21 -10.70 0.04 -6.33
N ILE A 22 -10.23 1.26 -6.01
CA ILE A 22 -9.65 1.54 -4.70
C ILE A 22 -10.70 1.24 -3.63
N PHE A 23 -11.92 1.75 -3.79
CA PHE A 23 -13.02 1.53 -2.85
C PHE A 23 -13.29 0.03 -2.59
N ILE A 24 -13.47 -0.77 -3.65
CA ILE A 24 -13.71 -2.21 -3.54
C ILE A 24 -12.55 -2.92 -2.82
N LYS A 25 -11.31 -2.59 -3.18
CA LYS A 25 -10.14 -3.24 -2.56
C LYS A 25 -9.90 -2.81 -1.11
N ARG A 26 -10.25 -1.58 -0.74
CA ARG A 26 -10.24 -1.14 0.67
C ARG A 26 -11.31 -1.85 1.50
N LEU A 27 -12.50 -2.10 0.94
CA LEU A 27 -13.51 -2.93 1.59
C LEU A 27 -13.01 -4.36 1.76
N GLU A 28 -12.43 -4.97 0.72
CA GLU A 28 -11.84 -6.31 0.82
C GLU A 28 -10.76 -6.36 1.90
N LEU A 29 -9.86 -5.38 1.95
CA LEU A 29 -8.83 -5.24 2.98
C LEU A 29 -9.44 -5.19 4.38
N TYR A 30 -10.48 -4.37 4.58
CA TYR A 30 -11.16 -4.25 5.86
C TYR A 30 -11.72 -5.59 6.33
N PHE A 31 -12.49 -6.28 5.48
CA PHE A 31 -13.11 -7.55 5.85
C PHE A 31 -12.08 -8.64 6.09
N ARG A 32 -11.03 -8.72 5.26
CA ARG A 32 -9.97 -9.73 5.41
C ARG A 32 -9.14 -9.49 6.67
N LEU A 33 -8.71 -8.25 6.94
CA LEU A 33 -7.97 -7.93 8.17
C LEU A 33 -8.82 -8.15 9.41
N ARG A 34 -10.08 -7.67 9.43
CA ARG A 34 -10.96 -7.83 10.57
C ARG A 34 -11.25 -9.31 10.86
N GLY A 35 -11.54 -10.08 9.81
CA GLY A 35 -11.75 -11.53 9.93
C GLY A 35 -10.50 -12.25 10.41
N TYR A 36 -9.33 -11.89 9.88
CA TYR A 36 -8.05 -12.46 10.31
C TYR A 36 -7.75 -12.15 11.78
N CYS A 37 -7.79 -10.88 12.17
CA CYS A 37 -7.51 -10.44 13.54
C CYS A 37 -8.47 -11.11 14.55
N ARG A 38 -9.76 -11.21 14.21
CA ARG A 38 -10.74 -11.90 15.07
C ARG A 38 -10.43 -13.37 15.27
N ARG A 39 -9.96 -14.08 14.23
CA ARG A 39 -9.61 -15.51 14.33
C ARG A 39 -8.33 -15.75 15.15
N LYS A 40 -7.38 -14.83 15.07
CA LYS A 40 -6.08 -14.92 15.75
C LYS A 40 -6.04 -14.25 17.12
N GLY A 41 -7.14 -13.62 17.55
CA GLY A 41 -7.18 -12.85 18.79
C GLY A 41 -6.40 -11.53 18.76
N PHE A 42 -6.00 -11.05 17.58
CA PHE A 42 -5.26 -9.79 17.45
C PHE A 42 -6.20 -8.58 17.57
N ALA A 43 -5.69 -7.49 18.15
CA ALA A 43 -6.41 -6.24 18.25
C ALA A 43 -6.11 -5.34 17.03
N LEU A 44 -7.16 -5.02 16.27
CA LEU A 44 -7.11 -4.05 15.17
C LEU A 44 -7.54 -2.68 15.70
N GLN A 45 -6.59 -1.76 15.85
CA GLN A 45 -6.85 -0.43 16.43
C GLN A 45 -6.73 0.68 15.38
N PRO A 46 -7.84 1.30 14.96
CA PRO A 46 -7.79 2.40 14.01
C PRO A 46 -7.31 3.71 14.65
N THR A 47 -6.54 4.53 13.92
CA THR A 47 -6.10 5.85 14.44
C THR A 47 -7.11 6.96 14.15
N HIS A 48 -8.02 6.76 13.20
CA HIS A 48 -9.02 7.74 12.81
C HIS A 48 -10.25 7.07 12.18
N THR A 49 -11.36 7.80 12.12
CA THR A 49 -12.59 7.35 11.47
C THR A 49 -12.34 7.09 9.97
N PHE A 50 -12.89 6.00 9.44
CA PHE A 50 -12.73 5.59 8.04
C PHE A 50 -11.27 5.32 7.61
N TRP A 51 -10.41 4.93 8.56
CA TRP A 51 -9.00 4.57 8.33
C TRP A 51 -8.74 3.69 7.10
N MET A 52 -9.67 2.80 6.77
CA MET A 52 -9.58 1.88 5.63
C MET A 52 -9.39 2.57 4.28
N PHE A 53 -9.78 3.84 4.14
CA PHE A 53 -9.55 4.59 2.90
C PHE A 53 -8.17 5.29 2.86
N GLY A 54 -7.50 5.34 4.01
CA GLY A 54 -6.21 5.99 4.20
C GLY A 54 -6.29 7.51 4.13
N SER A 55 -5.43 8.18 4.88
CA SER A 55 -5.29 9.63 4.80
C SER A 55 -4.23 10.00 3.75
N ARG A 56 -4.66 10.39 2.54
CA ARG A 56 -3.78 10.75 1.40
C ARG A 56 -2.75 11.86 1.70
N ARG A 57 -3.03 12.70 2.71
CA ARG A 57 -2.17 13.80 3.17
C ARG A 57 -1.78 13.68 4.64
N GLY A 58 -2.30 12.67 5.34
CA GLY A 58 -2.01 12.47 6.75
C GLY A 58 -0.62 11.87 6.89
N ARG A 59 0.21 12.48 7.73
CA ARG A 59 1.52 11.93 8.10
C ARG A 59 1.38 10.76 9.07
N ARG A 60 0.24 10.62 9.74
CA ARG A 60 -0.02 9.56 10.72
C ARG A 60 -0.28 8.21 10.04
N CYS A 61 0.10 7.11 10.69
CA CYS A 61 -0.36 5.78 10.33
C CYS A 61 -1.89 5.71 10.39
N ASP A 62 -2.49 4.80 9.62
CA ASP A 62 -3.93 4.72 9.51
C ASP A 62 -4.54 3.74 10.53
N PHE A 63 -3.79 2.71 10.95
CA PHE A 63 -4.20 1.76 11.99
C PHE A 63 -3.02 0.97 12.55
N TYR A 64 -3.26 0.29 13.67
CA TYR A 64 -2.36 -0.67 14.28
C TYR A 64 -2.95 -2.08 14.24
N ILE A 65 -2.08 -3.08 14.05
CA ILE A 65 -2.38 -4.47 14.37
C ILE A 65 -1.51 -4.84 15.56
N VAL A 66 -2.14 -5.15 16.68
CA VAL A 66 -1.48 -5.48 17.94
C VAL A 66 -1.71 -6.96 18.21
N SER A 67 -0.64 -7.74 18.22
CA SER A 67 -0.63 -9.10 18.76
C SER A 67 0.01 -9.10 20.15
N ASP A 68 0.09 -10.26 20.78
CA ASP A 68 0.81 -10.41 22.04
C ASP A 68 2.32 -10.18 21.87
N PHE A 69 2.84 -10.41 20.68
CA PHE A 69 4.28 -10.42 20.39
C PHE A 69 4.79 -9.17 19.67
N ALA A 70 3.94 -8.48 18.90
CA ALA A 70 4.39 -7.40 18.04
C ALA A 70 3.31 -6.35 17.81
N VAL A 71 3.75 -5.14 17.47
CA VAL A 71 2.86 -4.06 17.04
C VAL A 71 3.24 -3.62 15.64
N TYR A 72 2.31 -3.82 14.71
CA TYR A 72 2.42 -3.35 13.35
C TYR A 72 1.69 -2.03 13.21
N SER A 73 2.42 -0.98 12.87
CA SER A 73 1.85 0.33 12.58
C SER A 73 1.74 0.49 11.08
N VAL A 74 0.51 0.59 10.57
CA VAL A 74 0.25 0.46 9.14
C VAL A 74 -0.18 1.78 8.54
N LYS A 75 0.56 2.22 7.52
CA LYS A 75 0.19 3.30 6.61
C LYS A 75 -0.31 2.72 5.29
N LEU A 76 -1.50 3.13 4.88
CA LEU A 76 -2.14 2.67 3.66
C LEU A 76 -1.68 3.50 2.45
N TRP A 77 -1.21 2.80 1.42
CA TRP A 77 -0.85 3.39 0.14
C TRP A 77 -1.70 2.82 -0.98
N ALA A 78 -2.29 3.66 -1.84
CA ALA A 78 -3.20 3.22 -2.89
C ALA A 78 -2.60 3.42 -4.28
N MET A 79 -2.44 2.33 -5.02
CA MET A 79 -2.10 2.39 -6.45
C MET A 79 -3.38 2.46 -7.28
N ARG A 80 -3.41 3.40 -8.24
CA ARG A 80 -4.57 3.63 -9.13
C ARG A 80 -4.72 2.54 -10.18
N SER A 81 -3.60 1.94 -10.61
CA SER A 81 -3.56 0.92 -11.64
C SER A 81 -2.73 -0.28 -11.19
N TYR A 82 -3.03 -1.44 -11.79
CA TYR A 82 -2.29 -2.68 -11.57
C TYR A 82 -1.15 -2.74 -12.57
N HIS A 83 -1.36 -2.22 -13.78
CA HIS A 83 -0.38 -2.21 -14.88
C HIS A 83 0.65 -1.10 -14.77
N THR A 84 0.95 -0.67 -13.55
CA THR A 84 1.97 0.35 -13.25
C THR A 84 3.00 -0.25 -12.32
N GLU A 85 4.18 0.32 -12.31
CA GLU A 85 5.22 0.01 -11.34
C GLU A 85 5.37 1.17 -10.35
N LEU A 86 5.65 0.86 -9.09
CA LEU A 86 5.99 1.86 -8.09
C LEU A 86 7.51 1.85 -7.89
N HIS A 87 8.15 2.95 -8.22
CA HIS A 87 9.59 3.12 -8.12
C HIS A 87 9.91 4.01 -6.93
N PHE A 88 10.68 3.48 -5.99
CA PHE A 88 11.30 4.22 -4.89
C PHE A 88 12.73 4.59 -5.28
N THR A 89 13.22 5.72 -4.79
CA THR A 89 14.58 6.20 -5.07
C THR A 89 15.36 6.36 -3.77
N GLU A 90 16.69 6.35 -3.86
CA GLU A 90 17.59 6.54 -2.70
C GLU A 90 17.36 7.84 -1.94
N ASP A 91 17.01 8.93 -2.62
CA ASP A 91 16.75 10.24 -2.03
C ASP A 91 15.41 10.32 -1.26
N GLY A 92 14.73 9.19 -1.04
CA GLY A 92 13.44 9.14 -0.37
C GLY A 92 12.28 9.65 -1.22
N SER A 93 12.45 9.71 -2.53
CA SER A 93 11.39 10.02 -3.48
C SER A 93 10.75 8.75 -4.06
N TYR A 94 9.64 8.93 -4.76
CA TYR A 94 8.99 7.88 -5.53
C TYR A 94 8.37 8.44 -6.81
N PHE A 95 8.19 7.57 -7.80
CA PHE A 95 7.39 7.84 -8.98
C PHE A 95 6.65 6.57 -9.42
N VAL A 96 5.62 6.75 -10.24
CA VAL A 96 4.86 5.66 -10.84
C VAL A 96 5.17 5.61 -12.31
N ARG A 97 5.61 4.44 -12.79
CA ARG A 97 5.85 4.17 -14.21
C ARG A 97 4.62 3.46 -14.79
N GLY A 98 4.03 4.06 -15.80
CA GLY A 98 2.97 3.44 -16.60
C GLY A 98 3.49 3.02 -17.98
N TYR A 99 2.68 2.29 -18.72
CA TYR A 99 3.01 1.86 -20.08
C TYR A 99 1.90 2.24 -21.04
N ILE A 100 2.27 2.90 -22.14
CA ILE A 100 1.35 3.19 -23.24
C ILE A 100 1.60 2.16 -24.35
N ALA A 101 0.53 1.52 -24.82
CA ALA A 101 0.58 0.66 -26.00
C ALA A 101 0.09 1.45 -27.22
N PHE A 102 0.88 1.48 -28.29
CA PHE A 102 0.43 1.98 -29.58
C PHE A 102 -0.17 0.83 -30.40
N ALA A 103 -1.33 1.08 -31.02
CA ALA A 103 -2.05 0.09 -31.83
C ALA A 103 -1.36 -0.25 -33.17
N ALA A 104 -0.23 0.39 -33.50
CA ALA A 104 0.45 0.26 -34.79
C ALA A 104 1.54 -0.83 -34.81
N GLY A 105 1.17 -2.07 -34.48
CA GLY A 105 1.89 -3.26 -34.99
C GLY A 105 3.23 -3.66 -34.36
N LEU A 106 3.79 -2.93 -33.39
CA LEU A 106 4.91 -3.42 -32.58
C LEU A 106 4.55 -3.42 -31.09
N LEU A 107 4.81 -4.54 -30.43
CA LEU A 107 4.69 -4.83 -28.99
C LEU A 107 5.56 -3.92 -28.07
N SER A 108 6.00 -2.76 -28.56
CA SER A 108 6.83 -1.81 -27.81
C SER A 108 5.96 -0.98 -26.88
N ARG A 109 5.98 -1.33 -25.59
CA ARG A 109 5.40 -0.51 -24.51
C ARG A 109 6.39 0.59 -24.15
N ILE A 110 6.00 1.85 -24.36
CA ILE A 110 6.84 2.98 -23.96
C ILE A 110 6.58 3.28 -22.48
N PRO A 111 7.61 3.28 -21.61
CA PRO A 111 7.46 3.66 -20.21
C PRO A 111 7.19 5.16 -20.11
N VAL A 112 6.21 5.52 -19.28
CA VAL A 112 5.88 6.91 -18.98
C VAL A 112 5.95 7.11 -17.48
N ASP A 113 6.95 7.88 -17.05
CA ASP A 113 7.21 8.17 -15.65
C ASP A 113 6.39 9.38 -15.18
N SER A 114 5.67 9.20 -14.09
CA SER A 114 5.00 10.33 -13.42
C SER A 114 6.03 11.26 -12.78
N LYS A 115 5.66 12.51 -12.50
CA LYS A 115 6.48 13.44 -11.71
C LYS A 115 6.92 12.80 -10.38
N ARG A 116 8.22 12.85 -10.10
CA ARG A 116 8.80 12.43 -8.81
C ARG A 116 8.17 13.20 -7.65
N ARG A 117 7.88 12.48 -6.57
CA ARG A 117 7.27 13.02 -5.35
C ARG A 117 8.08 12.52 -4.16
N ARG A 118 8.27 13.38 -3.15
CA ARG A 118 8.89 12.93 -1.90
C ARG A 118 7.95 11.98 -1.18
N LEU A 119 8.49 10.87 -0.69
CA LEU A 119 7.79 10.02 0.26
C LEU A 119 7.66 10.83 1.56
N HIS A 120 6.44 10.98 2.05
CA HIS A 120 6.23 11.70 3.29
C HIS A 120 6.77 10.86 4.45
N VAL A 121 7.61 11.46 5.29
CA VAL A 121 7.98 10.85 6.58
C VAL A 121 6.70 10.66 7.37
N CYS A 122 6.32 9.41 7.55
CA CYS A 122 5.11 9.04 8.27
C CYS A 122 5.44 8.90 9.76
N ASP A 123 4.60 9.48 10.60
CA ASP A 123 4.56 9.21 12.01
C ASP A 123 3.80 7.89 12.24
N PHE A 124 4.53 6.86 12.61
CA PHE A 124 4.00 5.54 12.92
C PHE A 124 3.63 5.36 14.41
N ARG A 125 3.81 6.38 15.25
CA ARG A 125 3.49 6.33 16.69
C ARG A 125 2.61 7.50 17.20
N PRO A 126 1.64 8.02 16.43
CA PRO A 126 0.85 9.18 16.85
C PRO A 126 0.04 8.95 18.14
N ASP A 127 -0.45 7.74 18.37
CA ASP A 127 -1.28 7.37 19.53
C ASP A 127 -0.78 6.05 20.16
N PHE A 128 0.55 5.91 20.24
CA PHE A 128 1.20 4.68 20.69
C PHE A 128 1.07 4.53 22.21
N ARG A 129 0.60 3.38 22.68
CA ARG A 129 0.39 3.11 24.11
C ARG A 129 1.68 2.68 24.80
N ASP A 130 1.81 3.02 26.08
CA ASP A 130 2.99 2.68 26.90
C ASP A 130 3.24 1.16 26.95
N GLU A 131 2.18 0.37 27.10
CA GLU A 131 2.20 -1.10 27.08
C GLU A 131 2.73 -1.72 25.78
N TRP A 132 2.85 -0.95 24.69
CA TRP A 132 3.35 -1.44 23.41
C TRP A 132 4.85 -1.23 23.24
N TYR A 133 5.50 -0.38 24.04
CA TYR A 133 6.94 -0.12 23.91
C TYR A 133 7.82 -1.32 24.24
N ILE A 134 7.29 -2.28 25.01
CA ILE A 134 7.96 -3.54 25.32
C ILE A 134 7.93 -4.54 24.15
N LYS A 135 7.10 -4.30 23.13
CA LYS A 135 6.91 -5.20 21.99
C LYS A 135 7.75 -4.75 20.80
N PRO A 136 8.30 -5.69 20.01
CA PRO A 136 8.77 -5.44 18.65
C PRO A 136 7.79 -4.56 17.85
N PHE A 137 8.33 -3.54 17.20
CA PHE A 137 7.57 -2.53 16.47
C PHE A 137 7.91 -2.55 14.99
N TYR A 138 6.89 -2.68 14.15
CA TYR A 138 7.03 -2.80 12.70
C TYR A 138 6.27 -1.65 11.99
N PRO A 139 6.98 -0.61 11.49
CA PRO A 139 6.38 0.39 10.63
C PRO A 139 6.14 -0.19 9.24
N VAL A 140 4.89 -0.21 8.78
CA VAL A 140 4.48 -0.87 7.54
C VAL A 140 3.85 0.11 6.57
N LEU A 141 4.36 0.14 5.34
CA LEU A 141 3.69 0.75 4.20
C LEU A 141 2.91 -0.35 3.44
N LEU A 142 1.60 -0.39 3.65
CA LEU A 142 0.72 -1.38 3.04
C LEU A 142 0.14 -0.87 1.72
N ILE A 143 0.61 -1.45 0.62
CA ILE A 143 0.18 -1.11 -0.73
C ILE A 143 -1.08 -1.89 -1.09
N ASN A 144 -2.21 -1.20 -1.11
CA ASN A 144 -3.52 -1.75 -1.42
C ASN A 144 -4.44 -0.66 -2.02
N PRO A 145 -5.00 -0.82 -3.25
CA PRO A 145 -4.69 -1.86 -4.22
C PRO A 145 -3.20 -1.93 -4.57
N THR A 146 -2.73 -3.13 -4.92
CA THR A 146 -1.35 -3.35 -5.39
C THR A 146 -1.15 -2.87 -6.83
N CYS A 147 0.11 -2.61 -7.17
CA CYS A 147 0.60 -2.44 -8.54
C CYS A 147 1.26 -3.74 -9.04
N TYR A 148 1.86 -3.69 -10.23
CA TYR A 148 2.48 -4.84 -10.87
C TYR A 148 3.74 -5.26 -10.10
N GLU A 149 4.60 -4.29 -9.84
CA GLU A 149 5.88 -4.51 -9.19
C GLU A 149 6.31 -3.27 -8.40
N PHE A 150 7.12 -3.50 -7.37
CA PHE A 150 7.84 -2.47 -6.62
C PHE A 150 9.29 -2.49 -7.06
N ARG A 151 9.86 -1.33 -7.33
CA ARG A 151 11.26 -1.19 -7.74
C ARG A 151 11.97 -0.17 -6.86
N TYR A 152 13.25 -0.38 -6.64
CA TYR A 152 14.15 0.55 -6.00
C TYR A 152 15.21 0.98 -7.00
N ASN A 153 15.35 2.28 -7.19
CA ASN A 153 16.23 2.89 -8.15
C ASN A 153 17.42 3.49 -7.39
N THR A 154 18.59 2.88 -7.61
CA THR A 154 19.89 3.30 -7.10
C THR A 154 20.70 3.96 -8.23
N ASN A 155 21.82 4.58 -7.88
CA ASN A 155 22.72 5.12 -8.90
C ASN A 155 23.29 4.01 -9.82
N ASP A 156 23.27 2.76 -9.36
CA ASP A 156 23.80 1.58 -10.07
C ASP A 156 22.72 0.84 -10.88
N GLY A 157 21.45 1.18 -10.74
CA GLY A 157 20.36 0.60 -11.55
C GLY A 157 19.03 0.44 -10.81
N GLU A 158 18.10 -0.29 -11.44
CA GLU A 158 16.78 -0.59 -10.88
C GLU A 158 16.73 -2.04 -10.38
N THR A 159 16.40 -2.24 -9.10
CA THR A 159 16.20 -3.56 -8.50
C THR A 159 14.73 -3.77 -8.13
N VAL A 160 14.28 -5.02 -8.18
CA VAL A 160 12.92 -5.39 -7.74
C VAL A 160 12.91 -5.50 -6.23
N VAL A 161 11.90 -4.91 -5.60
CA VAL A 161 11.73 -4.89 -4.15
C VAL A 161 10.70 -5.95 -3.76
N GLY A 162 11.14 -6.94 -3.00
CA GLY A 162 10.27 -7.94 -2.41
C GLY A 162 9.28 -7.35 -1.40
N ALA A 163 8.08 -7.92 -1.34
CA ALA A 163 7.15 -7.61 -0.25
C ALA A 163 7.70 -8.22 1.07
N GLY A 164 7.91 -7.37 2.07
CA GLY A 164 8.60 -7.67 3.32
C GLY A 164 9.98 -7.00 3.42
N GLU A 165 10.47 -6.36 2.35
CA GLU A 165 11.72 -5.60 2.42
C GLU A 165 11.52 -4.24 3.09
N MET A 166 12.59 -3.79 3.75
CA MET A 166 12.64 -2.51 4.44
C MET A 166 13.19 -1.44 3.52
N LEU A 167 12.40 -0.39 3.27
CA LEU A 167 12.80 0.80 2.53
C LEU A 167 12.47 2.05 3.34
N HIS A 168 13.43 2.96 3.44
CA HIS A 168 13.24 4.26 4.13
C HIS A 168 12.68 4.13 5.55
N GLY A 169 13.13 3.11 6.30
CA GLY A 169 12.67 2.89 7.67
C GLY A 169 11.31 2.18 7.80
N MET A 170 10.75 1.67 6.70
CA MET A 170 9.41 1.05 6.66
C MET A 170 9.45 -0.27 5.90
N TYR A 171 8.68 -1.26 6.36
CA TYR A 171 8.46 -2.50 5.63
C TYR A 171 7.39 -2.32 4.56
N ILE A 172 7.68 -2.72 3.33
CA ILE A 172 6.70 -2.64 2.23
C ILE A 172 5.96 -3.95 2.11
N TYR A 173 4.65 -3.92 2.29
CA TYR A 173 3.82 -5.13 2.18
C TYR A 173 2.68 -4.96 1.19
N THR A 174 2.28 -6.07 0.59
CA THR A 174 0.93 -6.27 0.06
C THR A 174 0.05 -6.93 1.12
N LEU A 175 -1.27 -6.91 0.95
CA LEU A 175 -2.19 -7.54 1.91
C LEU A 175 -1.88 -9.03 2.12
N SER A 176 -1.66 -9.79 1.04
CA SER A 176 -1.38 -11.23 1.15
C SER A 176 -0.08 -11.49 1.92
N ARG A 177 0.95 -10.68 1.67
CA ARG A 177 2.26 -10.83 2.32
C ARG A 177 2.23 -10.39 3.79
N LEU A 178 1.50 -9.33 4.12
CA LEU A 178 1.30 -8.94 5.52
C LEU A 178 0.57 -10.04 6.31
N LEU A 179 -0.46 -10.66 5.73
CA LEU A 179 -1.16 -11.77 6.38
C LEU A 179 -0.23 -12.98 6.58
N GLY A 180 0.60 -13.32 5.59
CA GLY A 180 1.60 -14.38 5.73
C GLY A 180 2.67 -14.07 6.79
N GLU A 181 3.12 -12.82 6.88
CA GLU A 181 4.04 -12.37 7.93
C GLU A 181 3.43 -12.58 9.32
N LEU A 182 2.17 -12.13 9.50
CA LEU A 182 1.44 -12.29 10.74
C LEU A 182 1.29 -13.76 11.16
N ASP A 183 1.13 -14.68 10.21
CA ASP A 183 1.10 -16.13 10.48
C ASP A 183 2.50 -16.65 10.86
N SER A 184 3.56 -16.17 10.21
CA SER A 184 4.94 -16.64 10.44
C SER A 184 5.48 -16.28 11.82
N ILE A 185 5.18 -15.09 12.35
CA ILE A 185 5.61 -14.68 13.70
C ILE A 185 4.95 -15.57 14.76
N GLU A 186 3.68 -15.91 14.58
CA GLU A 186 2.96 -16.80 15.49
C GLU A 186 3.53 -18.23 15.44
N GLN A 187 3.82 -18.75 14.25
CA GLN A 187 4.36 -20.10 14.08
C GLN A 187 5.80 -20.23 14.55
N GLY A 188 6.66 -19.23 14.27
CA GLY A 188 8.07 -19.23 14.69
C GLY A 188 8.27 -19.25 16.21
N MET A 189 7.22 -18.94 16.99
CA MET A 189 7.25 -18.95 18.44
C MET A 189 6.50 -20.13 19.09
N ASN A 190 5.63 -20.85 18.37
CA ASN A 190 5.04 -22.10 18.86
C ASN A 190 6.04 -23.29 18.94
N TRP A 191 7.27 -23.09 18.45
CA TRP A 191 8.37 -24.07 18.53
C TRP A 191 9.40 -23.75 19.62
N ARG A 192 9.15 -22.76 20.48
CA ARG A 192 9.94 -22.44 21.69
C ARG A 192 9.11 -22.64 22.94
#